data_AF-A0A5N5X8B0-F1
#
_entry.id   AF-A0A5N5X8B0-F1
#
_cell.length_a   1.000
_cell.length_b   1.000
_cell.length_c   1.000
_cell.angle_alpha   90.00
_cell.angle_beta   90.00
_cell.angle_gamma   90.00
#
_symmetry.space_group_name_H-M   'P 1'
#
loop_
_entity.id
_entity.type
_entity.pdbx_description
1 polymer ?
#
loop_
_entity_poly.entity_id
_entity_poly.type
_entity_poly.pdbx_seq_one_letter_code
_entity_poly.pdbx_strand_id
1 'polypeptide(L)' 'MLNSYPAHGETPSFKGSVMIVVAEDEAQVRELIKKDIYATSGMWDVERVEIIQFMCSVRAGDRPLRP' A
#
# COMPACT_ATOMS: atom_id res chain seq x y z
N MET A 1 -2.28 7.96 -9.85
CA MET A 1 -1.20 8.98 -9.78
C MET A 1 -1.81 10.31 -9.37
N LEU A 2 -1.06 11.13 -8.63
CA LEU A 2 -1.47 12.47 -8.25
C LEU A 2 -1.18 13.43 -9.42
N ASN A 3 -2.19 14.15 -9.91
CA ASN A 3 -2.05 15.02 -11.09
C ASN A 3 -1.64 16.46 -10.73
N SER A 4 -1.91 16.90 -9.50
CA SER A 4 -1.59 18.23 -8.99
C SER A 4 -1.60 18.23 -7.46
N TYR A 5 -0.92 19.22 -6.86
CA TYR A 5 -1.01 19.46 -5.43
C TYR A 5 -2.37 20.11 -5.13
N PRO A 6 -3.22 19.53 -4.26
CA PRO A 6 -4.53 20.08 -3.95
C PRO A 6 -4.40 21.39 -3.18
N ALA A 7 -5.28 22.36 -3.45
CA ALA A 7 -5.39 23.55 -2.62
C ALA A 7 -5.95 23.20 -1.24
N HIS A 8 -5.86 24.13 -0.28
CA HIS A 8 -6.34 23.89 1.08
C HIS A 8 -7.83 23.56 1.09
N GLY A 9 -8.20 22.37 1.60
CA GLY A 9 -9.58 21.89 1.65
C GLY A 9 -10.03 21.10 0.43
N GLU A 10 -9.21 20.98 -0.62
CA GLU A 10 -9.54 20.17 -1.80
C GLU A 10 -9.16 18.70 -1.60
N THR A 11 -9.97 17.80 -2.15
CA THR A 11 -9.67 16.37 -2.17
C THR A 11 -8.55 16.10 -3.18
N PRO A 12 -7.44 15.45 -2.78
CA PRO A 12 -6.35 15.12 -3.68
C PRO A 12 -6.81 14.27 -4.88
N SER A 13 -6.22 14.48 -6.05
CA SER A 13 -6.57 13.75 -7.29
C SER A 13 -6.05 12.30 -7.36
N PHE A 14 -5.79 11.63 -6.22
CA PHE A 14 -5.40 10.23 -6.19
C PHE A 14 -6.62 9.33 -5.97
N LYS A 15 -6.67 8.19 -6.68
CA LYS A 15 -7.79 7.22 -6.63
C LYS A 15 -7.54 6.00 -5.74
N GLY A 16 -6.37 5.92 -5.12
CA GLY A 16 -6.00 4.82 -4.25
C GLY A 16 -4.55 4.90 -3.79
N SER A 17 -4.12 3.87 -3.09
CA SER A 17 -2.78 3.73 -2.52
C SER A 17 -2.14 2.44 -3.02
N VAL A 18 -0.80 2.39 -3.02
CA VAL A 18 -0.03 1.17 -3.30
C VAL A 18 0.92 0.97 -2.12
N MET A 19 1.00 -0.26 -1.62
CA MET A 19 1.85 -0.64 -0.49
C MET A 19 2.66 -1.88 -0.85
N ILE A 20 3.89 -1.96 -0.34
CA ILE A 20 4.69 -3.18 -0.32
C ILE A 20 4.75 -3.63 1.14
N VAL A 21 4.21 -4.81 1.42
CA VAL A 21 4.15 -5.38 2.78
C VAL A 21 4.91 -6.69 2.82
N VAL A 22 5.50 -7.00 3.97
CA VAL A 22 6.11 -8.31 4.24
C VAL A 22 5.09 -9.11 5.05
N ALA A 23 4.68 -10.25 4.51
CA ALA A 23 3.72 -11.15 5.13
C ALA A 23 3.97 -12.60 4.66
N GLU A 24 3.52 -13.57 5.45
CA GLU A 24 3.65 -15.00 5.15
C GLU A 24 2.59 -15.49 4.15
N ASP A 25 1.38 -14.92 4.20
CA ASP A 25 0.25 -15.28 3.33
C ASP A 25 -0.69 -14.09 3.08
N GLU A 26 -1.66 -14.27 2.19
CA GLU A 26 -2.67 -13.27 1.84
C GLU A 26 -3.60 -12.91 3.03
N ALA A 27 -3.90 -13.86 3.91
CA ALA A 27 -4.78 -13.61 5.04
C ALA A 27 -4.16 -12.62 6.02
N GLN A 28 -2.86 -12.77 6.29
CA GLN A 28 -2.10 -11.81 7.09
C GLN A 28 -2.07 -10.42 6.43
N VAL A 29 -1.93 -10.34 5.10
CA VAL A 29 -2.03 -9.06 4.38
C VAL A 29 -3.40 -8.42 4.57
N ARG A 30 -4.50 -9.18 4.44
CA ARG A 30 -5.86 -8.67 4.64
C ARG A 30 -6.10 -8.17 6.06
N GLU A 31 -5.59 -8.88 7.07
CA GLU A 31 -5.69 -8.45 8.47
C GLU A 31 -4.88 -7.18 8.75
N LEU A 32 -3.73 -7.00 8.09
CA LEU A 32 -2.97 -5.74 8.16
C LEU A 32 -3.75 -4.58 7.54
N ILE A 33 -4.34 -4.79 6.35
CA ILE A 33 -5.13 -3.76 5.66
C ILE A 33 -6.35 -3.34 6.49
N LYS A 34 -7.09 -4.29 7.08
CA LYS A 34 -8.27 -4.00 7.91
C LYS A 34 -7.98 -3.11 9.11
N LYS A 35 -6.75 -3.12 9.62
CA LYS A 35 -6.32 -2.32 10.77
C LYS A 35 -5.82 -0.92 10.37
N ASP A 36 -5.67 -0.64 9.08
CA ASP A 36 -5.21 0.64 8.58
C ASP A 36 -6.23 1.75 8.85
N ILE A 37 -5.76 2.98 9.08
CA ILE A 37 -6.63 4.13 9.32
C ILE A 37 -7.54 4.42 8.10
N TYR A 38 -7.07 4.19 6.88
CA TYR A 38 -7.88 4.38 5.67
C TYR A 38 -8.93 3.28 5.49
N ALA A 39 -8.66 2.06 5.96
CA ALA A 39 -9.69 1.02 6.01
C ALA A 39 -10.72 1.29 7.11
N THR A 40 -10.27 1.58 8.34
CA THR A 40 -11.15 1.80 9.50
C THR A 40 -11.97 3.09 9.42
N SER A 41 -11.48 4.10 8.68
CA SER A 41 -12.25 5.33 8.37
C SER A 41 -13.20 5.19 7.18
N GLY A 42 -13.24 4.02 6.52
CA GLY A 42 -14.09 3.78 5.35
C GLY A 42 -13.62 4.47 4.07
N MET A 43 -12.37 4.95 4.03
CA MET A 43 -11.77 5.57 2.84
C MET A 43 -11.40 4.54 1.78
N TRP A 44 -11.02 3.33 2.19
CA TRP A 44 -10.70 2.22 1.30
C TRP A 44 -11.84 1.21 1.21
N ASP A 45 -12.13 0.78 -0.02
CA ASP A 45 -12.96 -0.39 -0.28
C ASP A 45 -12.07 -1.65 -0.20
N VAL A 46 -11.99 -2.23 1.00
CA VAL A 46 -11.11 -3.38 1.31
C VAL A 46 -11.50 -4.62 0.50
N GLU A 47 -12.76 -4.77 0.12
CA GLU A 47 -13.23 -5.90 -0.70
C GLU A 47 -12.70 -5.83 -2.14
N ARG A 48 -12.36 -4.62 -2.61
CA ARG A 48 -11.81 -4.37 -3.95
C ARG A 48 -10.29 -4.27 -3.99
N VAL A 49 -9.61 -4.58 -2.88
CA VAL A 49 -8.14 -4.52 -2.84
C VAL A 49 -7.53 -5.65 -3.67
N GLU A 50 -6.48 -5.32 -4.44
CA GLU A 50 -5.73 -6.30 -5.22
C GLU A 50 -4.40 -6.60 -4.51
N ILE A 51 -4.15 -7.87 -4.23
CA ILE A 51 -2.93 -8.34 -3.56
C ILE A 51 -2.13 -9.16 -4.56
N ILE A 52 -0.95 -8.67 -4.90
CA ILE A 52 -0.03 -9.33 -5.82
C ILE A 52 1.26 -9.72 -5.11
N GLN A 53 1.77 -10.91 -5.38
CA GLN A 53 3.08 -11.31 -4.89
C GLN A 53 4.14 -10.47 -5.59
N PHE A 54 5.04 -9.88 -4.80
CA PHE A 54 6.08 -9.01 -5.31
C PHE A 54 7.45 -9.44 -4.79
N MET A 55 8.37 -9.71 -5.72
CA MET A 55 9.79 -9.90 -5.43
C MET A 55 10.57 -8.73 -6.02
N CYS A 56 11.30 -8.01 -5.17
CA CYS A 56 12.12 -6.89 -5.60
C CYS A 56 13.41 -7.40 -6.27
N SER A 57 13.55 -7.19 -7.58
CA SER A 57 14.72 -7.64 -8.36
C SER A 57 16.01 -6.88 -8.02
N VAL A 58 15.89 -5.61 -7.62
CA VAL A 58 17.03 -4.76 -7.27
C VAL A 58 16.79 -4.08 -5.93
N ARG A 59 17.59 -4.41 -4.93
CA ARG A 59 17.79 -3.54 -3.76
C ARG A 59 19.05 -2.72 -3.98
N ALA A 60 18.91 -1.51 -4.53
CA ALA A 60 20.01 -0.57 -4.62
C ALA A 60 20.25 0.03 -3.22
N GLY A 61 21.12 -0.62 -2.46
CA GLY A 61 21.66 -0.13 -1.20
C GLY A 61 22.87 -0.96 -0.84
N ASP A 62 23.90 -0.34 -0.26
CA ASP A 62 25.22 -0.93 0.06
C ASP A 62 25.18 -2.06 1.11
N ARG A 63 24.00 -2.63 1.40
CA ARG A 63 23.83 -3.70 2.36
C ARG A 63 23.94 -5.04 1.64
N PRO A 64 24.94 -5.88 1.98
CA PRO A 64 25.06 -7.20 1.39
C PRO A 64 23.79 -8.02 1.68
N LEU A 65 23.32 -8.76 0.68
CA LEU A 65 22.26 -9.76 0.86
C LEU A 65 22.76 -10.77 1.91
N ARG A 66 22.03 -10.89 3.02
CA ARG A 66 22.36 -11.91 4.03
C ARG A 66 22.15 -13.30 3.42
N PRO A 67 23.01 -14.28 3.79
CA PRO A 67 22.98 -15.64 3.26
C PRO A 67 21.66 -16.35 3.60
#